data_AF-A0A7L7W535-F1
#
_entry.id   AF-A0A7L7W535-F1
#
_cell.length_a   1.000
_cell.length_b   1.000
_cell.length_c   1.000
_cell.angle_alpha   90.00
_cell.angle_beta   90.00
_cell.angle_gamma   90.00
#
_symmetry.space_group_name_H-M   'P 1'
#
loop_
_entity.id
_entity.type
_entity.pdbx_description
1 polymer ?
#
loop_
_entity_poly.entity_id
_entity_poly.type
_entity_poly.pdbx_seq_one_letter_code
_entity_poly.pdbx_strand_id
1 'polypeptide(L)'
;MAGMNTLFAETPLKEMDPSALSQAIMHKAAAAGMDLDRVAEAIDAATYLHLGQTRANRGPFARTPYIEHPLRGGLRVLRWGVTAEHILLAILLHDVVEDCLERLLARFVPGDHSGLDIQSKRGLAYAWIASRFGAGTARIVDALTNPPGGAEQKTRAEKNTEYLLHVRLAVTDDAEVFIGKLIDFDDNAGGLHHNAVPGNEKMVGRLAVKYGPVADVFAMEFVRNADAIRALVSEDGFATITTKMTSIKGRLVGLAAQYA
;
A
#
# COMPACT_ATOMS: atom_id res chain seq x y z
N MET A 1 -12.40 12.97 29.72
CA MET A 1 -11.98 13.83 28.59
C MET A 1 -11.10 12.98 27.69
N ALA A 2 -11.41 12.86 26.40
CA ALA A 2 -10.48 12.26 25.45
C ALA A 2 -9.18 13.07 25.48
N GLY A 3 -8.05 12.45 25.79
CA GLY A 3 -6.75 13.13 25.73
C GLY A 3 -6.46 13.54 24.28
N MET A 4 -5.75 14.65 24.06
CA MET A 4 -5.40 15.08 22.70
C MET A 4 -4.72 13.97 21.86
N ASN A 5 -4.06 13.02 22.52
CA ASN A 5 -3.39 11.87 21.89
C ASN A 5 -4.35 10.81 21.31
N THR A 6 -5.66 10.86 21.62
CA THR A 6 -6.65 9.89 21.12
C THR A 6 -7.53 10.44 20.00
N LEU A 7 -7.41 11.73 19.65
CA LEU A 7 -8.29 12.40 18.67
C LEU A 7 -8.32 11.66 17.33
N PHE A 8 -7.15 11.25 16.82
CA PHE A 8 -7.04 10.55 15.53
C PHE A 8 -7.10 9.02 15.63
N ALA A 9 -7.27 8.46 16.83
CA ALA A 9 -7.31 7.01 16.99
C ALA A 9 -8.58 6.42 16.32
N GLU A 10 -9.71 7.12 16.48
CA GLU A 10 -11.02 6.66 16.03
C GLU A 10 -11.49 7.34 14.74
N THR A 11 -10.86 8.44 14.31
CA THR A 11 -11.23 9.14 13.07
C THR A 11 -11.16 8.18 11.87
N PRO A 12 -12.22 8.08 11.04
CA PRO A 12 -12.17 7.28 9.83
C PRO A 12 -11.02 7.71 8.92
N LEU A 13 -10.21 6.75 8.47
CA LEU A 13 -9.05 7.00 7.63
C LEU A 13 -9.36 7.87 6.39
N LYS A 14 -10.57 7.75 5.84
CA LYS A 14 -11.06 8.48 4.65
C LYS A 14 -11.34 9.98 4.90
N GLU A 15 -11.47 10.39 6.15
CA GLU A 15 -11.77 11.77 6.58
C GLU A 15 -10.50 12.52 7.00
N MET A 16 -9.34 11.86 6.97
CA MET A 16 -8.07 12.43 7.36
C MET A 16 -7.30 12.89 6.13
N ASP A 17 -6.94 14.18 6.12
CA ASP A 17 -6.03 14.77 5.14
C ASP A 17 -4.56 14.37 5.44
N PRO A 18 -3.58 14.74 4.59
CA PRO A 18 -2.18 14.40 4.83
C PRO A 18 -1.64 14.86 6.20
N SER A 19 -2.07 16.03 6.69
CA SER A 19 -1.60 16.58 7.96
C SER A 19 -2.08 15.71 9.13
N ALA A 20 -3.38 15.42 9.17
CA ALA A 20 -3.98 14.57 10.18
C ALA A 20 -3.39 13.15 10.15
N LEU A 21 -3.17 12.60 8.95
CA LEU A 21 -2.55 11.27 8.79
C LEU A 21 -1.12 11.24 9.34
N SER A 22 -0.27 12.20 8.97
CA SER A 22 1.11 12.28 9.44
C SER A 22 1.18 12.44 10.96
N GLN A 23 0.38 13.33 11.56
CA GLN A 23 0.33 13.49 13.02
C GLN A 23 -0.10 12.21 13.72
N ALA A 24 -1.12 11.52 13.20
CA ALA A 24 -1.60 10.28 13.77
C ALA A 24 -0.58 9.14 13.67
N ILE A 25 0.18 9.07 12.57
CA ILE A 25 1.29 8.13 12.42
C ILE A 25 2.35 8.42 13.49
N MET A 26 2.80 9.67 13.62
CA MET A 26 3.83 10.03 14.60
C MET A 26 3.42 9.69 16.03
N HIS A 27 2.19 10.01 16.44
CA HIS A 27 1.69 9.65 17.77
C HIS A 27 1.62 8.14 17.99
N LYS A 28 1.19 7.36 17.00
CA LYS A 28 1.12 5.90 17.12
C LYS A 28 2.48 5.23 17.06
N ALA A 29 3.40 5.72 16.23
CA ALA A 29 4.79 5.27 16.18
C ALA A 29 5.48 5.52 17.53
N ALA A 30 5.25 6.69 18.15
CA ALA A 30 5.76 7.01 19.48
C ALA A 30 5.22 6.05 20.54
N ALA A 31 3.91 5.78 20.52
CA ALA A 31 3.27 4.83 21.43
C ALA A 31 3.76 3.38 21.24
N ALA A 32 4.20 3.03 20.03
CA ALA A 32 4.79 1.73 19.71
C ALA A 32 6.29 1.64 20.01
N GLY A 33 6.93 2.73 20.48
CA GLY A 33 8.36 2.76 20.79
C GLY A 33 9.28 2.76 19.56
N MET A 34 8.79 3.20 18.40
CA MET A 34 9.57 3.31 17.16
C MET A 34 10.49 4.54 17.19
N ASP A 35 11.52 4.52 16.34
CA ASP A 35 12.39 5.66 16.09
C ASP A 35 11.63 6.74 15.29
N LEU A 36 11.28 7.83 15.96
CA LEU A 36 10.50 8.91 15.37
C LEU A 36 11.26 9.69 14.30
N ASP A 37 12.59 9.75 14.37
CA ASP A 37 13.38 10.44 13.36
C ASP A 37 13.33 9.65 12.06
N ARG A 38 13.45 8.31 12.13
CA ARG A 38 13.33 7.45 10.95
C ARG A 38 11.93 7.44 10.34
N VAL A 39 10.89 7.46 11.17
CA VAL A 39 9.50 7.58 10.70
C VAL A 39 9.25 8.93 10.04
N ALA A 40 9.74 10.03 10.63
CA ALA A 40 9.65 11.36 10.04
C ALA A 40 10.40 11.43 8.71
N GLU A 41 11.63 10.89 8.62
CA GLU A 41 12.41 10.84 7.39
C GLU A 41 11.69 10.06 6.27
N ALA A 42 11.01 8.96 6.59
CA ALA A 42 10.24 8.20 5.61
C ALA A 42 9.00 8.98 5.12
N ILE A 43 8.31 9.70 6.01
CA ILE A 43 7.20 10.59 5.65
C ILE A 43 7.70 11.73 4.76
N ASP A 44 8.84 12.35 5.10
CA ASP A 44 9.44 13.43 4.33
C ASP A 44 9.84 12.96 2.93
N ALA A 45 10.51 11.81 2.84
CA ALA A 45 10.89 11.20 1.57
C ALA A 45 9.65 10.91 0.70
N ALA A 46 8.64 10.23 1.23
CA ALA A 46 7.42 9.92 0.51
C ALA A 46 6.69 11.19 0.05
N THR A 47 6.57 12.19 0.94
CA THR A 47 5.89 13.46 0.65
C THR A 47 6.60 14.23 -0.45
N TYR A 48 7.93 14.35 -0.36
CA TYR A 48 8.74 15.02 -1.38
C TYR A 48 8.68 14.29 -2.73
N LEU A 49 8.83 12.96 -2.72
CA LEU A 49 8.87 12.17 -3.94
C LEU A 49 7.53 12.22 -4.68
N HIS A 50 6.41 12.09 -3.98
CA HIS A 50 5.07 12.19 -4.55
C HIS A 50 4.55 13.63 -4.70
N LEU A 51 5.37 14.66 -4.48
CA LEU A 51 4.93 16.06 -4.55
C LEU A 51 4.35 16.40 -5.94
N GLY A 52 3.12 16.95 -5.94
CA GLY A 52 2.37 17.30 -7.14
C GLY A 52 1.60 16.16 -7.78
N GLN A 53 1.76 14.91 -7.32
CA GLN A 53 0.97 13.78 -7.78
C GLN A 53 -0.39 13.76 -7.08
N THR A 54 -1.41 13.23 -7.77
CA THR A 54 -2.79 13.14 -7.26
C THR A 54 -3.33 11.74 -7.38
N ARG A 55 -4.19 11.32 -6.45
CA ARG A 55 -4.96 10.07 -6.61
C ARG A 55 -5.97 10.20 -7.73
N ALA A 56 -6.28 9.06 -8.36
CA ALA A 56 -7.41 8.96 -9.25
C ALA A 56 -8.72 9.31 -8.51
N ASN A 57 -9.69 9.86 -9.25
CA ASN A 57 -10.98 10.21 -8.67
C ASN A 57 -11.69 8.95 -8.12
N ARG A 58 -12.34 9.08 -6.95
CA ARG A 58 -13.04 7.98 -6.25
C ARG A 58 -14.56 8.14 -6.32
N GLY A 59 -15.10 8.42 -7.50
CA GLY A 59 -16.53 8.76 -7.65
C GLY A 59 -16.80 10.22 -7.22
N PRO A 60 -17.59 10.46 -6.15
CA PRO A 60 -18.01 11.82 -5.76
C PRO A 60 -17.00 12.57 -4.88
N PHE A 61 -15.91 11.94 -4.44
CA PHE A 61 -14.95 12.60 -3.55
C PHE A 61 -14.03 13.56 -4.29
N ALA A 62 -13.51 14.56 -3.58
CA ALA A 62 -12.49 15.44 -4.12
C ALA A 62 -11.23 14.65 -4.51
N ARG A 63 -10.54 15.10 -5.56
CA ARG A 63 -9.22 14.59 -5.89
C ARG A 63 -8.25 14.98 -4.78
N THR A 64 -7.52 14.00 -4.25
CA THR A 64 -6.57 14.21 -3.15
C THR A 64 -5.12 14.04 -3.59
N PRO A 65 -4.15 14.63 -2.85
CA PRO A 65 -2.73 14.37 -3.07
C PRO A 65 -2.40 12.88 -2.99
N TYR A 66 -1.46 12.40 -3.82
CA TYR A 66 -1.09 10.99 -3.84
C TYR A 66 -0.58 10.49 -2.50
N ILE A 67 0.16 11.34 -1.77
CA ILE A 67 0.75 11.02 -0.46
C ILE A 67 -0.27 10.53 0.58
N GLU A 68 -1.56 10.88 0.45
CA GLU A 68 -2.59 10.29 1.31
C GLU A 68 -2.62 8.75 1.21
N HIS A 69 -2.20 8.15 0.10
CA HIS A 69 -2.17 6.70 -0.08
C HIS A 69 -1.17 6.01 0.86
N PRO A 70 0.16 6.26 0.75
CA PRO A 70 1.11 5.71 1.70
C PRO A 70 0.78 6.05 3.15
N LEU A 71 0.38 7.29 3.45
CA LEU A 71 0.07 7.70 4.82
C LEU A 71 -1.15 6.97 5.39
N ARG A 72 -2.21 6.79 4.60
CA ARG A 72 -3.38 6.01 5.02
C ARG A 72 -3.02 4.54 5.25
N GLY A 73 -2.11 4.01 4.44
CA GLY A 73 -1.55 2.67 4.62
C GLY A 73 -0.74 2.55 5.91
N GLY A 74 0.18 3.48 6.16
CA GLY A 74 1.01 3.51 7.37
C GLY A 74 0.17 3.64 8.64
N LEU A 75 -0.83 4.51 8.64
CA LEU A 75 -1.73 4.61 9.79
C LEU A 75 -2.57 3.34 9.98
N ARG A 76 -2.97 2.68 8.89
CA ARG A 76 -3.73 1.42 8.95
C ARG A 76 -2.91 0.30 9.58
N VAL A 77 -1.64 0.13 9.20
CA VAL A 77 -0.79 -0.92 9.76
C VAL A 77 -0.57 -0.72 11.25
N LEU A 78 -0.38 0.53 11.68
CA LEU A 78 -0.31 0.90 13.09
C LEU A 78 -1.63 0.65 13.84
N ARG A 79 -2.79 0.86 13.19
CA ARG A 79 -4.10 0.51 13.75
C ARG A 79 -4.34 -0.99 13.85
N TRP A 80 -3.66 -1.80 13.04
CA TRP A 80 -3.65 -3.25 13.21
C TRP A 80 -2.71 -3.71 14.34
N GLY A 81 -1.94 -2.79 14.93
CA GLY A 81 -1.05 -3.09 16.05
C GLY A 81 0.32 -3.61 15.62
N VAL A 82 0.72 -3.37 14.37
CA VAL A 82 2.09 -3.69 13.94
C VAL A 82 3.08 -2.79 14.67
N THR A 83 4.04 -3.42 15.36
CA THR A 83 5.13 -2.75 16.09
C THR A 83 6.48 -2.86 15.38
N ALA A 84 6.58 -3.71 14.35
CA ALA A 84 7.77 -3.83 13.51
C ALA A 84 7.95 -2.56 12.66
N GLU A 85 8.92 -1.74 13.03
CA GLU A 85 9.20 -0.45 12.38
C GLU A 85 9.46 -0.58 10.88
N HIS A 86 10.24 -1.58 10.45
CA HIS A 86 10.61 -1.73 9.03
C HIS A 86 9.40 -1.97 8.11
N ILE A 87 8.32 -2.55 8.64
CA ILE A 87 7.05 -2.73 7.91
C ILE A 87 6.34 -1.39 7.73
N LEU A 88 6.27 -0.55 8.77
CA LEU A 88 5.72 0.80 8.66
C LEU A 88 6.49 1.62 7.63
N LEU A 89 7.83 1.65 7.74
CA LEU A 89 8.68 2.40 6.81
C LEU A 89 8.49 1.90 5.36
N ALA A 90 8.38 0.59 5.16
CA ALA A 90 8.15 0.02 3.83
C ALA A 90 6.80 0.45 3.25
N ILE A 91 5.73 0.48 4.05
CA ILE A 91 4.41 0.92 3.59
C ILE A 91 4.40 2.42 3.26
N LEU A 92 5.11 3.24 4.04
CA LEU A 92 5.25 4.67 3.74
C LEU A 92 6.01 4.91 2.43
N LEU A 93 6.91 4.00 2.04
CA LEU A 93 7.78 4.13 0.88
C LEU A 93 7.39 3.23 -0.32
N HIS A 94 6.33 2.43 -0.23
CA HIS A 94 6.13 1.30 -1.14
C HIS A 94 6.05 1.67 -2.64
N ASP A 95 5.52 2.85 -2.96
CA ASP A 95 5.36 3.31 -4.34
C ASP A 95 6.51 4.20 -4.84
N VAL A 96 7.48 4.57 -4.00
CA VAL A 96 8.49 5.57 -4.40
C VAL A 96 9.42 5.06 -5.50
N VAL A 97 9.61 3.73 -5.57
CA VAL A 97 10.42 3.09 -6.62
C VAL A 97 9.60 2.84 -7.89
N GLU A 98 8.29 2.65 -7.77
CA GLU A 98 7.40 2.46 -8.93
C GLU A 98 7.11 3.79 -9.63
N ASP A 99 6.69 4.80 -8.87
CA ASP A 99 6.11 6.04 -9.39
C ASP A 99 7.07 7.24 -9.36
N CYS A 100 8.15 7.17 -8.57
CA CYS A 100 9.02 8.31 -8.30
C CYS A 100 10.50 8.05 -8.59
N LEU A 101 10.84 6.97 -9.30
CA LEU A 101 12.21 6.49 -9.48
C LEU A 101 13.19 7.58 -9.95
N GLU A 102 12.86 8.28 -11.03
CA GLU A 102 13.76 9.32 -11.58
C GLU A 102 13.97 10.47 -10.60
N ARG A 103 12.93 10.88 -9.88
CA ARG A 103 13.04 11.95 -8.85
C ARG A 103 13.86 11.47 -7.65
N LEU A 104 13.69 10.22 -7.24
CA LEU A 104 14.46 9.59 -6.16
C LEU A 104 15.94 9.59 -6.50
N LEU A 105 16.31 9.06 -7.68
CA LEU A 105 17.70 9.00 -8.11
C LEU A 105 18.30 10.40 -8.21
N ALA A 106 17.62 11.32 -8.90
CA ALA A 106 18.11 12.69 -9.07
C ALA A 106 18.33 13.43 -7.75
N ARG A 107 17.53 13.13 -6.71
CA ARG A 107 17.60 13.84 -5.43
C ARG A 107 18.57 13.21 -4.43
N PHE A 108 18.62 11.88 -4.38
CA PHE A 108 19.20 11.15 -3.26
C PHE A 108 20.33 10.20 -3.61
N VAL A 109 20.53 9.89 -4.89
CA VAL A 109 21.62 9.02 -5.36
C VAL A 109 22.63 9.87 -6.13
N PRO A 110 23.87 10.05 -5.64
CA PRO A 110 24.89 10.79 -6.38
C PRO A 110 25.31 10.04 -7.65
N GLY A 111 25.42 10.75 -8.77
CA GLY A 111 25.94 10.21 -10.02
C GLY A 111 25.07 10.53 -11.24
N ASP A 112 25.56 10.14 -12.42
CA ASP A 112 24.76 10.13 -13.65
C ASP A 112 24.16 8.74 -13.85
N HIS A 113 22.83 8.71 -13.97
CA HIS A 113 22.03 7.49 -14.11
C HIS A 113 21.40 7.38 -15.51
N SER A 114 21.64 8.34 -16.40
CA SER A 114 20.95 8.47 -17.69
C SER A 114 21.17 7.29 -18.62
N GLY A 115 22.33 6.63 -18.54
CA GLY A 115 22.69 5.45 -19.33
C GLY A 115 22.27 4.10 -18.72
N LEU A 116 21.63 4.09 -17.54
CA LEU A 116 21.25 2.84 -16.86
C LEU A 116 19.88 2.35 -17.30
N ASP A 117 19.74 1.02 -17.41
CA ASP A 117 18.44 0.38 -17.59
C ASP A 117 17.57 0.48 -16.32
N ILE A 118 16.28 0.14 -16.45
CA ILE A 118 15.31 0.29 -15.36
C ILE A 118 15.65 -0.57 -14.14
N GLN A 119 16.23 -1.76 -14.34
CA GLN A 119 16.56 -2.67 -13.26
C GLN A 119 17.76 -2.16 -12.45
N SER A 120 18.79 -1.66 -13.15
CA SER A 120 19.96 -1.03 -12.54
C SER A 120 19.56 0.22 -11.75
N LYS A 121 18.65 1.04 -12.30
CA LYS A 121 18.08 2.21 -11.61
C LYS A 121 17.32 1.82 -10.35
N ARG A 122 16.44 0.80 -10.41
CA ARG A 122 15.74 0.28 -9.23
C ARG A 122 16.70 -0.27 -8.18
N GLY A 123 17.74 -0.99 -8.59
CA GLY A 123 18.79 -1.47 -7.69
C GLY A 123 19.46 -0.34 -6.90
N LEU A 124 19.78 0.78 -7.54
CA LEU A 124 20.30 1.97 -6.85
C LEU A 124 19.29 2.57 -5.87
N ALA A 125 18.01 2.62 -6.23
CA ALA A 125 16.96 3.09 -5.34
C ALA A 125 16.80 2.19 -4.11
N TYR A 126 16.78 0.86 -4.28
CA TYR A 126 16.72 -0.08 -3.16
C TYR A 126 17.96 -0.01 -2.28
N ALA A 127 19.15 0.18 -2.85
CA ALA A 127 20.38 0.40 -2.09
C ALA A 127 20.30 1.68 -1.23
N TRP A 128 19.73 2.76 -1.78
CA TRP A 128 19.46 3.97 -1.02
C TRP A 128 18.48 3.72 0.13
N ILE A 129 17.34 3.05 -0.13
CA ILE A 129 16.36 2.69 0.90
C ILE A 129 17.03 1.83 1.99
N ALA A 130 17.83 0.84 1.61
CA ALA A 130 18.52 -0.03 2.56
C ALA A 130 19.51 0.76 3.44
N SER A 131 20.23 1.72 2.86
CA SER A 131 21.20 2.56 3.60
C SER A 131 20.54 3.51 4.61
N ARG A 132 19.31 3.97 4.34
CA ARG A 132 18.60 4.94 5.18
C ARG A 132 17.61 4.30 6.14
N PHE A 133 16.87 3.31 5.67
CA PHE A 133 15.74 2.70 6.35
C PHE A 133 15.96 1.22 6.67
N GLY A 134 17.10 0.65 6.31
CA GLY A 134 17.48 -0.72 6.64
C GLY A 134 17.08 -1.75 5.57
N ALA A 135 17.80 -2.88 5.55
CA ALA A 135 17.64 -3.92 4.55
C ALA A 135 16.24 -4.56 4.56
N GLY A 136 15.61 -4.72 5.73
CA GLY A 136 14.25 -5.24 5.86
C GLY A 136 13.21 -4.36 5.16
N THR A 137 13.33 -3.04 5.29
CA THR A 137 12.45 -2.09 4.59
C THR A 137 12.67 -2.16 3.08
N ALA A 138 13.92 -2.16 2.61
CA ALA A 138 14.21 -2.25 1.18
C ALA A 138 13.67 -3.54 0.55
N ARG A 139 13.82 -4.68 1.24
CA ARG A 139 13.27 -5.99 0.84
C ARG A 139 11.75 -5.95 0.65
N ILE A 140 11.03 -5.38 1.61
CA ILE A 140 9.57 -5.26 1.51
C ILE A 140 9.20 -4.30 0.38
N VAL A 141 9.83 -3.13 0.26
CA VAL A 141 9.54 -2.17 -0.82
C VAL A 141 9.76 -2.81 -2.19
N ASP A 142 10.85 -3.57 -2.38
CA ASP A 142 11.10 -4.33 -3.61
C ASP A 142 9.96 -5.32 -3.89
N ALA A 143 9.59 -6.15 -2.92
CA ALA A 143 8.48 -7.10 -3.07
C ALA A 143 7.10 -6.45 -3.30
N LEU A 144 6.91 -5.20 -2.83
CA LEU A 144 5.70 -4.42 -3.06
C LEU A 144 5.69 -3.73 -4.44
N THR A 145 6.85 -3.45 -5.02
CA THR A 145 6.98 -2.77 -6.31
C THR A 145 6.50 -3.68 -7.45
N ASN A 146 5.61 -3.20 -8.32
CA ASN A 146 5.20 -3.98 -9.48
C ASN A 146 6.37 -4.11 -10.49
N PRO A 147 6.41 -5.21 -11.26
CA PRO A 147 7.41 -5.36 -12.31
C PRO A 147 7.31 -4.22 -13.33
N PRO A 148 8.43 -3.76 -13.91
CA PRO A 148 8.36 -2.73 -14.94
C PRO A 148 7.49 -3.20 -16.10
N GLY A 149 6.71 -2.28 -16.67
CA GLY A 149 5.85 -2.59 -17.80
C GLY A 149 6.66 -3.17 -18.97
N GLY A 150 6.28 -4.35 -19.45
CA GLY A 150 6.86 -4.94 -20.65
C GLY A 150 6.45 -4.18 -21.92
N ALA A 151 7.30 -4.21 -22.94
CA ALA A 151 7.02 -3.63 -24.26
C ALA A 151 5.99 -4.44 -25.08
N GLU A 152 5.68 -5.66 -24.64
CA GLU A 152 4.77 -6.57 -25.33
C GLU A 152 3.31 -6.09 -25.26
N GLN A 153 2.63 -6.17 -26.40
CA GLN A 153 1.19 -5.91 -26.47
C GLN A 153 0.42 -7.10 -25.88
N LYS A 154 0.10 -6.99 -24.59
CA LYS A 154 -0.73 -7.97 -23.88
C LYS A 154 -2.19 -7.56 -23.86
N THR A 155 -3.07 -8.52 -24.05
CA THR A 155 -4.50 -8.38 -23.81
C THR A 155 -4.76 -8.03 -22.35
N ARG A 156 -5.94 -7.49 -22.06
CA ARG A 156 -6.33 -7.16 -20.69
C ARG A 156 -6.41 -8.39 -19.78
N ALA A 157 -6.83 -9.53 -20.33
CA ALA A 157 -6.92 -10.78 -19.58
C ALA A 157 -5.53 -11.27 -19.16
N GLU A 158 -4.55 -11.23 -20.07
CA GLU A 158 -3.15 -11.57 -19.76
C GLU A 158 -2.57 -10.64 -18.69
N LYS A 159 -2.79 -9.32 -18.80
CA LYS A 159 -2.35 -8.36 -17.78
C LYS A 159 -2.96 -8.64 -16.41
N ASN A 160 -4.23 -9.04 -16.36
CA ASN A 160 -4.89 -9.41 -15.11
C ASN A 160 -4.30 -10.71 -14.52
N THR A 161 -4.01 -11.70 -15.36
CA THR A 161 -3.37 -12.96 -14.95
C THR A 161 -1.95 -12.72 -14.42
N GLU A 162 -1.16 -11.88 -15.08
CA GLU A 162 0.19 -11.51 -14.62
C GLU A 162 0.16 -10.77 -13.30
N TYR A 163 -0.76 -9.81 -13.14
CA TYR A 163 -0.97 -9.13 -11.87
C TYR A 163 -1.35 -10.12 -10.75
N LEU A 164 -2.27 -11.05 -11.01
CA LEU A 164 -2.67 -12.08 -10.05
C LEU A 164 -1.48 -12.97 -9.64
N LEU A 165 -0.69 -13.43 -10.61
CA LEU A 165 0.48 -14.26 -10.36
C LEU A 165 1.56 -13.50 -9.57
N HIS A 166 1.81 -12.24 -9.92
CA HIS A 166 2.76 -11.39 -9.20
C HIS A 166 2.34 -11.21 -7.73
N VAL A 167 1.06 -10.88 -7.47
CA VAL A 167 0.57 -10.76 -6.09
C VAL A 167 0.70 -12.09 -5.35
N ARG A 168 0.28 -13.21 -5.96
CA ARG A 168 0.40 -14.55 -5.35
C ARG A 168 1.85 -14.87 -4.98
N LEU A 169 2.78 -14.69 -5.90
CA LEU A 169 4.20 -14.98 -5.65
C LEU A 169 4.78 -14.08 -4.55
N ALA A 170 4.43 -12.79 -4.54
CA ALA A 170 4.95 -11.84 -3.55
C ALA A 170 4.50 -12.18 -2.12
N VAL A 171 3.27 -12.65 -1.91
CA VAL A 171 2.74 -12.91 -0.56
C VAL A 171 2.98 -14.32 -0.04
N THR A 172 3.40 -15.25 -0.91
CA THR A 172 3.59 -16.67 -0.56
C THR A 172 4.68 -16.82 0.49
N ASP A 173 4.31 -17.31 1.67
CA ASP A 173 5.19 -17.58 2.82
C ASP A 173 5.88 -16.33 3.39
N ASP A 174 5.35 -15.14 3.09
CA ASP A 174 5.91 -13.87 3.58
C ASP A 174 4.81 -13.01 4.22
N ALA A 175 4.68 -13.13 5.54
CA ALA A 175 3.66 -12.41 6.30
C ALA A 175 3.87 -10.89 6.28
N GLU A 176 5.11 -10.40 6.16
CA GLU A 176 5.39 -8.96 6.12
C GLU A 176 4.96 -8.36 4.78
N VAL A 177 5.31 -9.03 3.67
CA VAL A 177 4.88 -8.63 2.33
C VAL A 177 3.38 -8.82 2.15
N PHE A 178 2.79 -9.87 2.73
CA PHE A 178 1.34 -10.05 2.80
C PHE A 178 0.64 -8.82 3.39
N ILE A 179 1.09 -8.33 4.55
CA ILE A 179 0.52 -7.14 5.21
C ILE A 179 0.61 -5.92 4.28
N GLY A 180 1.76 -5.69 3.66
CA GLY A 180 1.96 -4.57 2.73
C GLY A 180 1.03 -4.64 1.50
N LYS A 181 1.01 -5.77 0.78
CA LYS A 181 0.14 -5.96 -0.39
C LYS A 181 -1.34 -5.91 -0.02
N LEU A 182 -1.73 -6.40 1.16
CA LEU A 182 -3.11 -6.33 1.63
C LEU A 182 -3.55 -4.89 1.91
N ILE A 183 -2.67 -4.04 2.43
CA ILE A 183 -2.96 -2.63 2.70
C ILE A 183 -3.20 -1.86 1.39
N ASP A 184 -2.34 -2.07 0.40
CA ASP A 184 -2.53 -1.49 -0.93
C ASP A 184 -3.84 -1.99 -1.57
N PHE A 185 -4.07 -3.31 -1.51
CA PHE A 185 -5.31 -3.92 -2.01
C PHE A 185 -6.57 -3.38 -1.31
N ASP A 186 -6.55 -3.18 0.00
CA ASP A 186 -7.67 -2.60 0.75
C ASP A 186 -7.94 -1.15 0.33
N ASP A 187 -6.91 -0.34 0.11
CA ASP A 187 -7.10 1.05 -0.33
C ASP A 187 -7.61 1.15 -1.77
N ASN A 188 -7.17 0.24 -2.65
CA ASN A 188 -7.55 0.21 -4.06
C ASN A 188 -8.85 -0.57 -4.30
N ALA A 189 -8.85 -1.88 -4.07
CA ALA A 189 -10.00 -2.74 -4.33
C ALA A 189 -11.11 -2.55 -3.28
N GLY A 190 -10.74 -2.38 -2.00
CA GLY A 190 -11.72 -2.12 -0.94
C GLY A 190 -12.45 -0.78 -1.10
N GLY A 191 -11.82 0.20 -1.77
CA GLY A 191 -12.43 1.48 -2.14
C GLY A 191 -13.24 1.45 -3.44
N LEU A 192 -13.25 0.37 -4.20
CA LEU A 192 -13.83 0.35 -5.56
C LEU A 192 -15.31 0.73 -5.59
N HIS A 193 -16.09 0.30 -4.60
CA HIS A 193 -17.52 0.58 -4.50
C HIS A 193 -17.88 2.08 -4.46
N HIS A 194 -16.96 2.96 -4.04
CA HIS A 194 -17.18 4.41 -4.09
C HIS A 194 -17.30 4.93 -5.54
N ASN A 195 -16.77 4.17 -6.51
CA ASN A 195 -16.86 4.48 -7.93
C ASN A 195 -18.12 3.90 -8.60
N ALA A 196 -18.97 3.16 -7.88
CA ALA A 196 -20.23 2.61 -8.40
C ALA A 196 -21.31 3.71 -8.51
N VAL A 197 -21.02 4.70 -9.35
CA VAL A 197 -21.88 5.85 -9.68
C VAL A 197 -22.18 5.85 -11.18
N PRO A 198 -23.27 6.50 -11.63
CA PRO A 198 -23.63 6.54 -13.05
C PRO A 198 -22.48 6.99 -13.96
N GLY A 199 -22.23 6.24 -15.03
CA GLY A 199 -21.17 6.50 -16.01
C GLY A 199 -19.84 5.78 -15.75
N ASN A 200 -19.67 5.12 -14.60
CA ASN A 200 -18.47 4.36 -14.25
C ASN A 200 -18.62 2.84 -14.37
N GLU A 201 -19.76 2.33 -14.83
CA GLU A 201 -20.15 0.92 -14.80
C GLU A 201 -19.08 0.02 -15.46
N LYS A 202 -18.61 0.40 -16.66
CA LYS A 202 -17.56 -0.33 -17.39
C LYS A 202 -16.24 -0.36 -16.62
N MET A 203 -15.88 0.72 -15.93
CA MET A 203 -14.64 0.81 -15.16
C MET A 203 -14.74 -0.05 -13.90
N VAL A 204 -15.87 0.03 -13.19
CA VAL A 204 -16.13 -0.74 -11.96
C VAL A 204 -16.19 -2.23 -12.25
N GLY A 205 -16.99 -2.68 -13.23
CA GLY A 205 -17.07 -4.09 -13.61
C GLY A 205 -15.70 -4.66 -14.01
N ARG A 206 -14.94 -3.92 -14.82
CA ARG A 206 -13.57 -4.30 -15.21
C ARG A 206 -12.63 -4.46 -14.02
N LEU A 207 -12.66 -3.54 -13.06
CA LEU A 207 -11.80 -3.60 -11.89
C LEU A 207 -12.27 -4.68 -10.90
N ALA A 208 -13.57 -4.92 -10.78
CA ALA A 208 -14.12 -6.01 -9.97
C ALA A 208 -13.63 -7.37 -10.49
N VAL A 209 -13.64 -7.59 -11.81
CA VAL A 209 -13.08 -8.78 -12.46
C VAL A 209 -11.56 -8.88 -12.25
N LYS A 210 -10.81 -7.77 -12.29
CA LYS A 210 -9.37 -7.74 -12.01
C LYS A 210 -9.06 -8.16 -10.56
N TYR A 211 -9.79 -7.62 -9.59
CA TYR A 211 -9.48 -7.76 -8.17
C TYR A 211 -10.10 -8.99 -7.51
N GLY A 212 -11.17 -9.56 -8.05
CA GLY A 212 -11.86 -10.73 -7.49
C GLY A 212 -10.92 -11.90 -7.19
N PRO A 213 -10.18 -12.43 -8.18
CA PRO A 213 -9.23 -13.53 -7.97
C PRO A 213 -8.10 -13.20 -6.98
N VAL A 214 -7.74 -11.92 -6.84
CA VAL A 214 -6.71 -11.48 -5.89
C VAL A 214 -7.23 -11.54 -4.45
N ALA A 215 -8.52 -11.27 -4.22
CA ALA A 215 -9.14 -11.48 -2.92
C ALA A 215 -9.06 -12.95 -2.47
N ASP A 216 -9.17 -13.90 -3.41
CA ASP A 216 -9.00 -15.33 -3.11
C ASP A 216 -7.57 -15.68 -2.72
N VAL A 217 -6.57 -15.08 -3.38
CA VAL A 217 -5.14 -15.23 -3.01
C VAL A 217 -4.92 -14.79 -1.57
N PHE A 218 -5.39 -13.58 -1.20
CA PHE A 218 -5.25 -13.11 0.18
C PHE A 218 -5.98 -14.03 1.16
N ALA A 219 -7.20 -14.47 0.85
CA ALA A 219 -7.97 -15.36 1.73
C ALA A 219 -7.25 -16.70 1.99
N MET A 220 -6.69 -17.31 0.95
CA MET A 220 -5.90 -18.53 1.08
C MET A 220 -4.65 -18.31 1.91
N GLU A 221 -3.90 -17.24 1.62
CA GLU A 221 -2.63 -16.96 2.29
C GLU A 221 -2.82 -16.58 3.76
N PHE A 222 -3.90 -15.86 4.08
CA PHE A 222 -4.23 -15.50 5.45
C PHE A 222 -4.47 -16.72 6.34
N VAL A 223 -5.12 -17.75 5.81
CA VAL A 223 -5.33 -19.02 6.53
C VAL A 223 -4.01 -19.78 6.66
N ARG A 224 -3.22 -19.82 5.58
CA ARG A 224 -1.96 -20.58 5.52
C ARG A 224 -0.88 -20.03 6.45
N ASN A 225 -0.77 -18.70 6.55
CA ASN A 225 0.23 -18.00 7.36
C ASN A 225 -0.38 -17.37 8.61
N ALA A 226 -1.49 -17.90 9.12
CA ALA A 226 -2.23 -17.29 10.23
C ALA A 226 -1.33 -16.99 11.44
N ASP A 227 -0.48 -17.94 11.85
CA ASP A 227 0.41 -17.77 13.01
C ASP A 227 1.47 -16.68 12.78
N ALA A 228 2.09 -16.66 11.59
CA ALA A 228 3.07 -15.64 11.24
C ALA A 228 2.43 -14.24 11.15
N ILE A 229 1.21 -14.14 10.63
CA ILE A 229 0.46 -12.88 10.59
C ILE A 229 0.08 -12.44 12.00
N ARG A 230 -0.41 -13.35 12.86
CA ARG A 230 -0.72 -13.08 14.28
C ARG A 230 0.50 -12.59 15.06
N ALA A 231 1.70 -13.05 14.71
CA ALA A 231 2.92 -12.56 15.34
C ALA A 231 3.25 -11.11 14.96
N LEU A 232 2.71 -10.59 13.85
CA LEU A 232 2.96 -9.22 13.37
C LEU A 232 1.91 -8.21 13.82
N VAL A 233 0.67 -8.63 14.07
CA VAL A 233 -0.46 -7.75 14.39
C VAL A 233 -1.02 -8.02 15.79
N SER A 234 -1.78 -7.09 16.33
CA SER A 234 -2.60 -7.34 17.54
C SER A 234 -3.76 -8.29 17.25
N GLU A 235 -4.34 -8.90 18.29
CA GLU A 235 -5.56 -9.73 18.14
C GLU A 235 -6.73 -8.96 17.50
N ASP A 236 -6.94 -7.71 17.92
CA ASP A 236 -7.95 -6.83 17.32
C ASP A 236 -7.63 -6.52 15.85
N GLY A 237 -6.34 -6.34 15.53
CA GLY A 237 -5.85 -6.18 14.17
C GLY A 237 -6.13 -7.40 13.30
N PHE A 238 -5.86 -8.60 13.82
CA PHE A 238 -6.13 -9.87 13.14
C PHE A 238 -7.62 -10.06 12.87
N ALA A 239 -8.48 -9.78 13.87
CA ALA A 239 -9.93 -9.79 13.70
C ALA A 239 -10.39 -8.77 12.65
N THR A 240 -9.85 -7.55 12.70
CA THR A 240 -10.14 -6.48 11.74
C THR A 240 -9.78 -6.87 10.31
N ILE A 241 -8.61 -7.48 10.10
CA ILE A 241 -8.16 -8.00 8.80
C ILE A 241 -9.15 -9.05 8.29
N THR A 242 -9.53 -10.01 9.15
CA THR A 242 -10.48 -11.07 8.80
C THR A 242 -11.83 -10.51 8.31
N THR A 243 -12.39 -9.54 9.04
CA THR A 243 -13.64 -8.88 8.65
C THR A 243 -13.48 -8.10 7.35
N LYS A 244 -12.38 -7.36 7.18
CA LYS A 244 -12.10 -6.57 5.97
C LYS A 244 -12.01 -7.46 4.73
N MET A 245 -11.26 -8.55 4.79
CA MET A 245 -11.08 -9.44 3.65
C MET A 245 -12.41 -10.05 3.19
N THR A 246 -13.23 -10.53 4.13
CA THR A 246 -14.59 -11.02 3.86
C THR A 246 -15.44 -9.94 3.19
N SER A 247 -15.42 -8.71 3.73
CA SER A 247 -16.17 -7.57 3.19
C SER A 247 -15.73 -7.16 1.79
N ILE A 248 -14.42 -7.10 1.53
CA ILE A 248 -13.89 -6.75 0.20
C ILE A 248 -14.29 -7.81 -0.82
N LYS A 249 -14.09 -9.09 -0.50
CA LYS A 249 -14.45 -10.20 -1.39
C LYS A 249 -15.94 -10.17 -1.76
N GLY A 250 -16.83 -10.05 -0.76
CA GLY A 250 -18.27 -9.97 -0.99
C GLY A 250 -18.66 -8.78 -1.88
N ARG A 251 -18.07 -7.60 -1.64
CA ARG A 251 -18.31 -6.40 -2.46
C ARG A 251 -17.82 -6.57 -3.89
N LEU A 252 -16.64 -7.15 -4.11
CA LEU A 252 -16.10 -7.39 -5.45
C LEU A 252 -16.99 -8.36 -6.24
N VAL A 253 -17.49 -9.43 -5.60
CA VAL A 253 -18.44 -10.37 -6.22
C VAL A 253 -19.74 -9.65 -6.61
N GLY A 254 -20.31 -8.85 -5.69
CA GLY A 254 -21.53 -8.08 -5.97
C GLY A 254 -21.36 -7.10 -7.14
N LEU A 255 -20.25 -6.35 -7.16
CA LEU A 255 -19.94 -5.41 -8.25
C LEU A 255 -19.70 -6.14 -9.58
N ALA A 256 -19.01 -7.28 -9.56
CA ALA A 256 -18.79 -8.07 -10.76
C ALA A 256 -20.11 -8.59 -11.33
N ALA A 257 -21.03 -9.07 -10.49
CA ALA A 257 -22.34 -9.56 -10.93
C ALA A 257 -23.25 -8.42 -11.44
N GLN A 258 -23.20 -7.25 -10.80
CA GLN A 258 -24.01 -6.08 -11.18
C GLN A 258 -23.59 -5.48 -12.53
N TYR A 259 -22.30 -5.54 -12.86
CA TYR A 259 -21.71 -4.90 -14.05
C TYR A 259 -21.04 -5.90 -15.01
N ALA A 260 -21.47 -7.16 -14.98
CA ALA A 260 -21.04 -8.22 -15.89
C ALA A 260 -21.49 -7.96 -17.35
#